data_AF-A0A840RUV9-F1
#
_entry.id   AF-A0A840RUV9-F1
#
_cell.length_a   1.000
_cell.length_b   1.000
_cell.length_c   1.000
_cell.angle_alpha   90.00
_cell.angle_beta   90.00
_cell.angle_gamma   90.00
#
_symmetry.space_group_name_H-M   'P 1'
#
loop_
_entity.id
_entity.type
_entity.pdbx_description
1 polymer ?
#
loop_
_entity_poly.entity_id
_entity_poly.type
_entity_poly.pdbx_seq_one_letter_code
_entity_poly.pdbx_strand_id
1 'polypeptide(L)'
;MVKVKKRWLLFIIILPLMAYLLYFKWHEGTPYGEKEYSQNRKFYYQIHKVFSIDEWIPYVGVPGNTFNYDKHGYVLAYTAEGKFIGETYAKGIPIATIFWTDDELVVMAGVSDTNDDNIKLPKSSRKPW
;
A
#
# COMPACT_ATOMS: atom_id res chain seq x y z
N MET A 1 -17.10 32.88 -31.50
CA MET A 1 -16.87 31.43 -31.65
C MET A 1 -15.39 31.14 -31.54
N VAL A 2 -14.92 30.65 -30.40
CA VAL A 2 -13.52 30.27 -30.20
C VAL A 2 -13.26 29.00 -31.02
N LYS A 3 -12.46 29.10 -32.09
CA LYS A 3 -11.95 27.93 -32.83
C LYS A 3 -10.92 27.22 -31.95
N VAL A 4 -11.39 26.47 -30.96
CA VAL A 4 -10.54 25.59 -30.17
C VAL A 4 -9.98 24.57 -31.17
N LYS A 5 -8.70 24.74 -31.56
CA LYS A 5 -8.02 23.80 -32.47
C LYS A 5 -8.18 22.40 -31.86
N LYS A 6 -8.58 21.39 -32.63
CA LYS A 6 -8.84 20.00 -32.16
C LYS A 6 -7.78 19.46 -31.17
N ARG A 7 -6.53 19.93 -31.28
CA ARG A 7 -5.43 19.68 -30.34
C ARG A 7 -5.70 20.13 -28.89
N TRP A 8 -6.33 21.27 -28.66
CA TRP A 8 -6.66 21.78 -27.32
C TRP A 8 -7.78 20.99 -26.65
N LEU A 9 -8.75 20.49 -27.42
CA LEU A 9 -9.77 19.56 -26.91
C LEU A 9 -9.15 18.24 -26.43
N LEU A 10 -8.13 17.73 -27.12
CA LEU A 10 -7.38 16.56 -26.66
C LEU A 10 -6.68 16.83 -25.33
N PHE A 11 -6.03 17.98 -25.15
CA PHE A 11 -5.41 18.34 -23.88
C PHE A 11 -6.41 18.44 -22.72
N ILE A 12 -7.60 19.00 -22.96
CA ILE A 12 -8.65 19.13 -21.94
C ILE A 12 -9.16 17.77 -21.45
N ILE A 13 -9.11 16.72 -22.28
CA ILE A 13 -9.54 15.37 -21.89
C ILE A 13 -8.37 14.56 -21.31
N ILE A 14 -7.19 14.64 -21.94
CA ILE A 14 -6.02 13.84 -21.57
C ILE A 14 -5.45 14.29 -20.23
N LEU A 15 -5.41 15.60 -19.96
CA LEU A 15 -4.76 16.13 -18.77
C LEU A 15 -5.49 15.76 -17.47
N PRO A 16 -6.83 15.86 -17.38
CA PRO A 16 -7.58 15.33 -16.23
C PRO A 16 -7.48 13.81 -16.11
N LEU A 17 -7.49 13.07 -17.22
CA LEU A 17 -7.36 11.61 -17.20
C LEU A 17 -5.98 11.19 -16.65
N MET A 18 -4.90 11.84 -17.11
CA MET A 18 -3.57 11.62 -16.56
C MET A 18 -3.50 12.00 -15.08
N ALA A 19 -4.04 13.15 -14.69
CA ALA A 19 -4.06 13.57 -13.29
C ALA A 19 -4.83 12.58 -12.42
N TYR A 20 -5.96 12.04 -12.91
CA TYR A 20 -6.73 11.01 -12.23
C TYR A 20 -5.95 9.70 -12.09
N LEU A 21 -5.29 9.24 -13.15
CA LEU A 21 -4.48 8.01 -13.09
C LEU A 21 -3.27 8.17 -12.15
N LEU A 22 -2.62 9.33 -12.15
CA LEU A 22 -1.55 9.64 -11.20
C LEU A 22 -2.07 9.71 -9.76
N TYR A 23 -3.19 10.38 -9.53
CA TYR A 23 -3.82 10.47 -8.22
C TYR A 23 -4.20 9.07 -7.70
N PHE A 24 -4.84 8.27 -8.54
CA PHE A 24 -5.23 6.90 -8.22
C PHE A 24 -4.02 6.03 -7.87
N LYS A 25 -2.98 6.06 -8.71
CA LYS A 25 -1.75 5.30 -8.48
C LYS A 25 -0.99 5.76 -7.22
N TRP A 26 -1.04 7.06 -6.92
CA TRP A 26 -0.48 7.58 -5.68
C TRP A 26 -1.30 7.06 -4.50
N HIS A 27 -2.63 7.20 -4.54
CA HIS A 27 -3.49 6.97 -3.39
C HIS A 27 -3.72 5.49 -3.05
N GLU A 28 -3.82 4.61 -4.05
CA GLU A 28 -3.92 3.16 -3.82
C GLU A 28 -2.56 2.53 -3.50
N GLY A 29 -1.47 3.23 -3.84
CA GLY A 29 -0.14 2.68 -3.81
C GLY A 29 0.05 1.55 -4.83
N THR A 30 1.27 1.05 -4.93
CA THR A 30 1.62 -0.09 -5.78
C THR A 30 1.84 -1.33 -4.93
N PRO A 31 1.32 -2.51 -5.33
CA PRO A 31 1.63 -3.76 -4.65
C PRO A 31 3.15 -3.96 -4.60
N TYR A 32 3.65 -4.24 -3.40
CA TYR A 32 5.05 -4.50 -3.15
C TYR A 32 5.20 -5.89 -2.54
N GLY A 33 6.04 -6.72 -3.16
CA GLY A 33 6.23 -8.12 -2.75
C GLY A 33 5.07 -9.03 -3.15
N GLU A 34 5.14 -10.28 -2.70
CA GLU A 34 4.12 -11.29 -2.94
C GLU A 34 3.00 -11.22 -1.88
N LYS A 35 1.90 -11.92 -2.17
CA LYS A 35 0.82 -12.11 -1.19
C LYS A 35 1.29 -13.07 -0.11
N GLU A 36 1.16 -12.66 1.13
CA GLU A 36 1.49 -13.51 2.27
C GLU A 36 0.22 -14.07 2.91
N TYR A 37 0.10 -15.40 2.88
CA TYR A 37 -1.09 -16.09 3.36
C TYR A 37 -1.02 -16.38 4.85
N SER A 38 -2.18 -16.38 5.50
CA SER A 38 -2.32 -16.91 6.86
C SER A 38 -2.02 -18.40 6.91
N GLN A 39 -1.69 -18.94 8.09
CA GLN A 39 -1.37 -20.37 8.26
C GLN A 39 -2.47 -21.31 7.74
N ASN A 40 -3.74 -20.92 7.87
CA ASN A 40 -4.89 -21.68 7.39
C ASN A 40 -5.27 -21.42 5.92
N ARG A 41 -4.49 -20.58 5.22
CA ARG A 41 -4.71 -20.13 3.83
C ARG A 41 -6.10 -19.55 3.54
N LYS A 42 -6.85 -19.13 4.57
CA LYS A 42 -8.16 -18.48 4.40
C LYS A 42 -8.04 -16.98 4.17
N PHE A 43 -6.91 -16.39 4.49
CA PHE A 43 -6.64 -14.97 4.37
C PHE A 43 -5.26 -14.75 3.75
N TYR A 44 -5.07 -13.59 3.16
CA TYR A 44 -3.76 -13.09 2.78
C TYR A 44 -3.66 -11.60 3.05
N TYR A 45 -2.44 -11.10 3.21
CA TYR A 45 -2.16 -9.68 3.17
C TYR A 45 -1.28 -9.34 1.97
N GLN A 46 -1.39 -8.11 1.51
CA GLN A 46 -0.54 -7.55 0.46
C GLN A 46 -0.08 -6.17 0.90
N ILE A 47 1.23 -5.99 0.90
CA ILE A 47 1.83 -4.69 1.17
C ILE A 47 1.70 -3.82 -0.08
N HIS A 48 1.30 -2.57 0.11
CA HIS A 48 1.23 -1.55 -0.92
C HIS A 48 2.13 -0.38 -0.52
N LYS A 49 3.00 0.05 -1.42
CA LYS A 49 3.86 1.22 -1.23
C LYS A 49 3.19 2.44 -1.82
N VAL A 50 3.11 3.50 -1.03
CA VAL A 50 2.72 4.80 -1.58
C VAL A 50 3.86 5.31 -2.44
N PHE A 51 3.52 5.80 -3.62
CA PHE A 51 4.49 6.39 -4.52
C PHE A 51 5.18 7.59 -3.84
N SER A 52 6.52 7.58 -3.78
CA SER A 52 7.31 8.76 -3.42
C SER A 52 8.04 9.29 -4.64
N ILE A 53 8.01 10.62 -4.81
CA ILE A 53 8.76 11.34 -5.86
C ILE A 53 10.27 11.06 -5.73
N ASP A 54 10.75 10.76 -4.52
CA ASP A 54 12.15 10.44 -4.28
C ASP A 54 12.60 9.17 -5.01
N GLU A 55 11.68 8.26 -5.37
CA GLU A 55 11.99 7.07 -6.16
C GLU A 55 12.34 7.38 -7.63
N TRP A 56 12.01 8.59 -8.12
CA TRP A 56 12.35 9.04 -9.48
C TRP A 56 13.70 9.75 -9.56
N ILE A 57 14.26 10.14 -8.42
CA ILE A 57 15.55 10.81 -8.37
C ILE A 57 16.62 9.70 -8.33
N PRO A 58 17.45 9.54 -9.38
CA PRO A 58 18.53 8.56 -9.37
C PRO A 58 19.47 8.87 -8.20
N TYR A 59 19.39 8.07 -7.15
CA TYR A 59 20.06 8.34 -5.90
C TYR A 59 21.50 7.85 -5.95
N VAL A 60 22.45 8.73 -5.65
CA VAL A 60 23.83 8.36 -5.38
C VAL A 60 23.92 8.00 -3.91
N GLY A 61 23.87 6.69 -3.61
CA GLY A 61 23.92 6.17 -2.24
C GLY A 61 25.18 6.62 -1.51
N VAL A 62 25.03 7.52 -0.53
CA VAL A 62 26.11 7.84 0.42
C VAL A 62 26.13 6.75 1.50
N PRO A 63 27.28 6.12 1.79
CA PRO A 63 27.37 5.10 2.84
C PRO A 63 26.96 5.69 4.19
N GLY A 64 26.15 4.94 4.95
CA GLY A 64 25.65 5.38 6.27
C GLY A 64 24.34 6.16 6.24
N ASN A 65 23.80 6.44 5.05
CA ASN A 65 22.54 7.14 4.92
C ASN A 65 21.34 6.19 4.99
N THR A 66 20.74 6.09 6.17
CA THR A 66 19.53 5.31 6.44
C THR A 66 18.27 6.06 5.99
N PHE A 67 18.19 6.46 4.71
CA PHE A 67 17.01 7.14 4.16
C PHE A 67 15.97 6.20 3.55
N ASN A 68 16.19 4.89 3.57
CA ASN A 68 15.21 3.89 3.11
C ASN A 68 14.07 3.62 4.12
N TYR A 69 14.04 4.35 5.25
CA TYR A 69 13.19 4.02 6.41
C TYR A 69 11.89 4.83 6.45
N ASP A 70 11.77 5.91 5.67
CA ASP A 70 10.57 6.78 5.63
C ASP A 70 9.67 6.49 4.42
N LYS A 71 9.64 5.23 3.99
CA LYS A 71 8.67 4.82 2.96
C LYS A 71 7.36 4.46 3.63
N HIS A 72 6.32 5.18 3.24
CA HIS A 72 4.96 4.97 3.72
C HIS A 72 4.23 3.96 2.85
N GLY A 73 3.35 3.19 3.47
CA GLY A 73 2.57 2.19 2.76
C GLY A 73 1.32 1.81 3.51
N TYR A 74 0.59 0.88 2.90
CA TYR A 74 -0.58 0.26 3.47
C TYR A 74 -0.36 -1.25 3.49
N VAL A 75 -0.83 -1.90 4.54
CA VAL A 75 -1.01 -3.35 4.57
C VAL A 75 -2.50 -3.59 4.39
N LEU A 76 -2.87 -4.22 3.28
CA LEU A 76 -4.26 -4.56 3.00
C LEU A 76 -4.47 -6.06 3.22
N ALA A 77 -5.49 -6.42 4.00
CA ALA A 77 -5.87 -7.79 4.29
C ALA A 77 -7.11 -8.19 3.51
N TYR A 78 -7.11 -9.43 3.00
CA TYR A 78 -8.16 -9.99 2.18
C TYR A 78 -8.46 -11.43 2.61
N THR A 79 -9.65 -11.91 2.26
CA THR A 79 -9.93 -13.35 2.22
C THR A 79 -9.16 -14.00 1.06
N ALA A 80 -8.97 -15.32 1.09
CA ALA A 80 -8.33 -16.06 0.01
C ALA A 80 -9.07 -15.92 -1.35
N GLU A 81 -10.37 -15.62 -1.29
CA GLU A 81 -11.23 -15.33 -2.45
C GLU A 81 -11.07 -13.89 -2.97
N GLY A 82 -10.26 -13.06 -2.31
CA GLY A 82 -9.99 -11.67 -2.69
C GLY A 82 -10.96 -10.64 -2.11
N LYS A 83 -11.80 -11.01 -1.14
CA LYS A 83 -12.68 -10.05 -0.47
C LYS A 83 -11.89 -9.20 0.52
N PHE A 84 -11.97 -7.88 0.40
CA PHE A 84 -11.32 -6.94 1.32
C PHE A 84 -11.85 -7.10 2.76
N ILE A 85 -10.94 -7.09 3.72
CA ILE A 85 -11.22 -7.20 5.15
C ILE A 85 -10.94 -5.88 5.86
N GLY A 86 -9.78 -5.30 5.59
CA GLY A 86 -9.33 -4.08 6.21
C GLY A 86 -7.97 -3.65 5.71
N GLU A 87 -7.60 -2.43 6.07
CA GLU A 87 -6.31 -1.83 5.76
C GLU A 87 -5.75 -1.18 7.02
N THR A 88 -4.42 -1.11 7.07
CA THR A 88 -3.71 -0.33 8.08
C THR A 88 -2.55 0.39 7.43
N TYR A 89 -2.31 1.61 7.88
CA TYR A 89 -1.20 2.41 7.41
C TYR A 89 0.06 2.04 8.18
N ALA A 90 1.18 1.88 7.47
CA ALA A 90 2.45 1.53 8.08
C ALA A 90 3.57 2.45 7.59
N LYS A 91 4.31 3.02 8.54
CA LYS A 91 5.58 3.68 8.28
C LYS A 91 6.71 2.65 8.23
N GLY A 92 7.69 2.88 7.36
CA GLY A 92 8.82 1.98 7.20
C GLY A 92 8.51 0.76 6.36
N ILE A 93 7.66 0.87 5.34
CA ILE A 93 7.47 -0.23 4.37
C ILE A 93 8.67 -0.22 3.39
N PRO A 94 9.48 -1.30 3.30
CA PRO A 94 9.07 -2.69 3.53
C PRO A 94 9.64 -3.37 4.77
N ILE A 95 10.28 -2.64 5.68
CA ILE A 95 10.89 -3.20 6.89
C ILE A 95 9.91 -3.37 8.06
N ALA A 96 8.66 -2.92 7.90
CA ALA A 96 7.59 -3.14 8.88
C ALA A 96 7.45 -4.65 9.16
N THR A 97 7.30 -5.00 10.44
CA THR A 97 7.12 -6.39 10.84
C THR A 97 5.64 -6.71 10.84
N ILE A 98 5.25 -7.71 10.07
CA ILE A 98 3.85 -8.10 9.87
C ILE A 98 3.72 -9.58 10.21
N PHE A 99 2.74 -9.92 11.05
CA PHE A 99 2.48 -11.32 11.39
C PHE A 99 1.01 -11.56 11.74
N TRP A 100 0.58 -12.80 11.55
CA TRP A 100 -0.76 -13.26 11.85
C TRP A 100 -0.90 -13.70 13.30
N THR A 101 -2.01 -13.33 13.94
CA THR A 101 -2.54 -13.98 15.14
C THR A 101 -3.81 -14.76 14.79
N ASP A 102 -4.47 -15.35 15.79
CA ASP A 102 -5.71 -16.11 15.57
C ASP A 102 -6.88 -15.22 15.12
N ASP A 103 -6.87 -13.96 15.57
CA ASP A 103 -7.96 -13.01 15.43
C ASP A 103 -7.56 -11.71 14.72
N GLU A 104 -6.27 -11.47 14.47
CA GLU A 104 -5.75 -10.22 13.93
C GLU A 104 -4.60 -10.44 12.94
N LEU A 105 -4.42 -9.47 12.06
CA LEU A 105 -3.15 -9.20 11.40
C LEU A 105 -2.48 -8.04 12.13
N VAL A 106 -1.35 -8.32 12.75
CA VAL A 106 -0.57 -7.32 13.50
C VAL A 106 0.45 -6.69 12.58
N VAL A 107 0.49 -5.36 12.59
CA VAL A 107 1.41 -4.58 11.76
C VAL A 107 2.18 -3.63 12.68
N MET A 108 3.46 -3.92 12.86
CA MET A 108 4.36 -3.09 13.63
C MET A 108 5.15 -2.20 12.67
N ALA A 109 4.87 -0.90 12.70
CA ALA A 109 5.61 0.08 11.91
C ALA A 109 7.09 0.07 12.36
N GLY A 110 8.02 0.06 11.40
CA GLY A 110 9.46 0.01 11.67
C GLY A 110 10.03 1.32 12.25
N VAL A 111 9.19 2.35 12.38
CA VAL A 111 9.52 3.69 12.87
C VAL A 111 8.48 4.03 13.94
N SER A 112 8.91 4.62 15.05
CA SER A 112 8.09 4.90 16.24
C SER A 112 6.73 5.53 15.90
N ASP A 113 5.70 4.69 15.79
CA ASP A 113 4.32 5.12 15.75
C ASP A 113 3.65 4.69 17.05
N THR A 114 2.84 5.58 17.61
CA THR A 114 2.06 5.35 18.84
C THR A 114 0.73 4.63 18.57
N ASN A 115 0.45 4.30 17.31
CA ASN A 115 -0.79 3.67 16.87
C ASN A 115 -0.47 2.35 16.16
N ASP A 116 -0.35 1.27 16.94
CA ASP A 116 -0.34 -0.09 16.41
C ASP A 116 -1.76 -0.44 15.92
N ASP A 117 -2.06 -0.07 14.67
CA ASP A 117 -3.35 -0.34 14.06
C ASP A 117 -3.37 -1.77 13.49
N ASN A 118 -3.98 -2.70 14.23
CA ASN A 118 -4.18 -4.09 13.82
C ASN A 118 -5.46 -4.27 13.00
N ILE A 119 -5.42 -5.16 12.02
CA ILE A 119 -6.63 -5.53 11.25
C ILE A 119 -7.31 -6.73 11.92
N LYS A 120 -8.52 -6.52 12.45
CA LYS A 120 -9.34 -7.58 13.05
C LYS A 120 -9.87 -8.53 11.97
N LEU A 121 -9.69 -9.83 12.18
CA LEU A 121 -10.16 -10.87 11.28
C LEU A 121 -11.63 -11.23 11.54
N PRO A 122 -12.37 -11.68 10.51
CA PRO A 122 -13.71 -12.22 10.70
C PRO A 122 -13.67 -13.48 11.59
N LYS A 123 -14.70 -13.71 12.41
CA LYS A 123 -14.80 -14.86 13.35
C LYS A 123 -14.59 -16.25 12.72
N SER A 124 -14.69 -16.36 11.39
CA SER A 124 -14.35 -17.58 10.63
C SER A 124 -12.84 -17.93 10.63
N SER A 125 -12.01 -17.08 11.23
CA SER A 125 -10.55 -17.25 11.35
C SER A 125 -10.12 -18.23 12.44
N ARG A 126 -10.93 -18.44 13.49
CA ARG A 126 -10.60 -19.38 14.57
C ARG A 126 -10.36 -20.77 14.01
N LYS A 127 -9.20 -21.34 14.32
CA LYS A 127 -8.94 -22.76 14.09
C LYS A 127 -10.01 -23.56 14.83
N PRO A 128 -10.62 -24.59 14.20
CA PRO A 128 -11.29 -25.62 14.97
C PRO A 128 -10.15 -26.34 15.72
N TRP A 129 -10.09 -26.06 17.03
CA TRP A 129 -9.33 -26.74 18.09
C TRP A 129 -8.26 -27.73 17.64
#